data_AF-A0A0B6YD71-F1
#
_entry.id   AF-A0A0B6YD71-F1
#
_cell.length_a   1.000
_cell.length_b   1.000
_cell.length_c   1.000
_cell.angle_alpha   90.00
_cell.angle_beta   90.00
_cell.angle_gamma   90.00
#
_symmetry.space_group_name_H-M   'P 1'
#
loop_
_entity.id
_entity.type
_entity.pdbx_description
1 polymer ?
#
loop_
_entity_poly.entity_id
_entity_poly.type
_entity_poly.pdbx_seq_one_letter_code
_entity_poly.pdbx_strand_id
1 'polypeptide(L)'
;GNDFAYVYFISFYILCSFLIINLFVAVIMDNFDYLTRDWSILGPHHLDEFVRFWSEYDPEAKGRIKHLDVVTLLRKISPPLGFGKLCPHRVACKS
;
A
#
# COMPACT_ATOMS: atom_id res chain seq x y z
N GLY A 1 -25.86 -11.60 -51.48
CA GLY A 1 -25.18 -11.22 -50.23
C GLY A 1 -24.03 -10.32 -50.61
N ASN A 2 -23.77 -9.26 -49.84
CA ASN A 2 -22.64 -8.36 -50.10
C ASN A 2 -21.42 -8.89 -49.35
N ASP A 3 -20.30 -9.10 -50.05
CA ASP A 3 -19.07 -9.64 -49.45
C ASP A 3 -18.50 -8.72 -48.33
N PHE A 4 -18.87 -7.45 -48.38
CA PHE A 4 -18.60 -6.46 -47.34
C PHE A 4 -19.18 -6.84 -45.95
N ALA A 5 -20.26 -7.62 -45.91
CA ALA A 5 -20.85 -8.06 -44.65
C ALA A 5 -19.89 -8.96 -43.86
N TYR A 6 -19.15 -9.85 -44.55
CA TYR A 6 -18.18 -10.72 -43.89
C TYR A 6 -17.05 -9.92 -43.24
N VAL A 7 -16.52 -8.93 -43.97
CA VAL A 7 -15.46 -8.05 -43.46
C VAL A 7 -15.96 -7.24 -42.26
N TYR A 8 -17.19 -6.72 -42.31
CA TYR A 8 -17.81 -6.01 -41.19
C TYR A 8 -17.95 -6.89 -39.94
N PHE A 9 -18.50 -8.10 -40.05
CA PHE A 9 -18.69 -8.96 -38.89
C PHE A 9 -17.37 -9.45 -38.29
N ILE A 10 -16.39 -9.78 -39.12
CA ILE A 10 -15.07 -10.24 -38.67
C ILE A 10 -14.32 -9.11 -37.95
N SER A 11 -14.28 -7.92 -38.56
CA SER A 11 -13.63 -6.75 -37.93
C SER A 11 -14.32 -6.37 -36.62
N PHE A 12 -15.66 -6.34 -36.60
CA PHE A 12 -16.42 -6.07 -35.39
C PHE A 12 -16.13 -7.09 -34.28
N TYR A 13 -16.09 -8.38 -34.60
CA TYR A 13 -15.77 -9.43 -33.63
C TYR A 13 -14.37 -9.29 -33.03
N ILE A 14 -13.36 -8.99 -33.85
CA ILE A 14 -11.99 -8.78 -33.39
C ILE A 14 -11.91 -7.55 -32.49
N LEU A 15 -12.53 -6.43 -32.91
CA LEU A 15 -12.55 -5.19 -32.14
C LEU A 15 -13.27 -5.38 -30.79
N CYS A 16 -14.45 -5.99 -30.77
CA CYS A 16 -15.18 -6.27 -29.53
C CYS A 16 -14.39 -7.17 -28.60
N SER A 17 -13.77 -8.24 -29.11
CA SER A 17 -12.96 -9.16 -28.30
C SER A 17 -11.76 -8.46 -27.67
N PHE A 18 -11.06 -7.62 -28.45
CA PHE A 18 -9.95 -6.81 -27.95
C PHE A 18 -10.39 -5.86 -26.83
N LEU A 19 -11.52 -5.16 -27.02
CA LEU A 19 -12.05 -4.25 -26.01
C LEU A 19 -12.44 -4.99 -24.71
N ILE A 20 -13.12 -6.13 -24.82
CA ILE A 20 -13.53 -6.95 -23.67
C ILE A 20 -12.31 -7.46 -22.89
N ILE A 21 -11.28 -7.95 -23.59
CA ILE A 21 -10.04 -8.43 -22.94
C ILE A 21 -9.33 -7.29 -22.22
N ASN A 22 -9.16 -6.13 -22.85
CA ASN A 22 -8.50 -4.99 -22.21
C ASN A 22 -9.28 -4.46 -21.01
N LEU A 23 -10.61 -4.45 -21.07
CA LEU A 23 -11.46 -4.10 -19.94
C LEU A 23 -11.27 -5.09 -18.79
N PHE A 24 -11.25 -6.40 -19.08
CA PHE A 24 -11.07 -7.43 -18.07
C PHE A 24 -9.68 -7.34 -17.41
N VAL A 25 -8.63 -7.13 -18.21
CA VAL A 25 -7.27 -6.93 -17.70
C VAL A 25 -7.22 -5.69 -16.80
N ALA A 26 -7.82 -4.57 -17.18
CA ALA A 26 -7.88 -3.38 -16.34
C ALA A 26 -8.58 -3.67 -15.00
N VAL A 27 -9.75 -4.32 -15.04
CA VAL A 27 -10.49 -4.68 -13.82
C VAL A 27 -9.68 -5.62 -12.93
N ILE A 28 -9.04 -6.66 -13.49
CA ILE A 28 -8.21 -7.56 -12.70
C ILE A 28 -7.00 -6.84 -12.14
N MET A 29 -6.34 -5.97 -12.91
CA MET A 29 -5.21 -5.18 -12.40
C MET A 29 -5.65 -4.29 -11.25
N ASP A 30 -6.81 -3.65 -11.31
CA ASP A 30 -7.35 -2.84 -10.21
C ASP A 30 -7.71 -3.69 -8.98
N ASN A 31 -8.32 -4.87 -9.20
CA ASN A 31 -8.62 -5.80 -8.12
C ASN A 31 -7.35 -6.38 -7.50
N PHE A 32 -6.35 -6.68 -8.31
CA PHE A 32 -5.07 -7.22 -7.85
C PHE A 32 -4.22 -6.13 -7.17
N ASP A 33 -4.20 -4.91 -7.68
CA ASP A 33 -3.56 -3.75 -7.04
C ASP A 33 -4.23 -3.45 -5.69
N TYR A 34 -5.57 -3.54 -5.63
CA TYR A 34 -6.32 -3.45 -4.37
C TYR A 34 -5.88 -4.54 -3.38
N LEU A 35 -5.87 -5.81 -3.81
CA LEU A 35 -5.47 -6.94 -2.97
C LEU A 35 -3.98 -6.94 -2.59
N THR A 36 -3.09 -6.39 -3.44
CA THR A 36 -1.66 -6.31 -3.16
C THR A 36 -1.25 -5.04 -2.40
N ARG A 37 -2.05 -3.97 -2.44
CA ARG A 37 -1.88 -2.78 -1.57
C ARG A 37 -2.09 -3.11 -0.09
N ASP A 38 -3.05 -3.99 0.21
CA ASP A 38 -3.29 -4.49 1.57
C ASP A 38 -2.16 -5.40 2.10
N TRP A 39 -1.27 -5.88 1.22
CA TRP A 39 -0.09 -6.71 1.57
C TRP A 39 1.23 -5.95 1.60
N SER A 40 1.24 -4.65 1.31
CA SER A 40 2.45 -3.86 1.57
C SER A 40 2.68 -3.85 3.08
N ILE A 41 3.76 -4.50 3.51
CA ILE A 41 4.28 -4.61 4.89
C ILE A 41 4.37 -3.26 5.63
N LEU A 42 4.18 -2.15 4.92
CA LEU A 42 4.10 -0.79 5.41
C LEU A 42 3.03 0.03 4.67
N GLY A 43 1.77 -0.43 4.70
CA GLY A 43 0.65 0.34 4.14
C GLY A 43 0.45 1.69 4.84
N PRO A 44 -0.25 2.66 4.20
CA PRO A 44 -0.48 4.01 4.74
C PRO A 44 -1.09 4.01 6.15
N HIS A 45 -1.87 2.99 6.49
CA HIS A 45 -2.44 2.80 7.82
C HIS A 45 -1.38 2.66 8.94
N HIS A 46 -0.24 2.01 8.67
CA HIS A 46 0.84 1.89 9.66
C HIS A 46 1.63 3.20 9.81
N LEU A 47 1.74 3.97 8.71
CA LEU A 47 2.32 5.30 8.73
C LEU A 47 1.43 6.30 9.47
N ASP A 48 0.11 6.22 9.30
CA ASP A 48 -0.85 7.05 10.04
C ASP A 48 -0.75 6.80 11.55
N GLU A 49 -0.58 5.54 11.97
CA GLU A 49 -0.35 5.21 13.38
C GLU A 49 0.98 5.79 13.89
N PHE A 50 2.06 5.68 13.10
CA PHE A 50 3.35 6.29 13.44
C PHE A 50 3.27 7.82 13.54
N VAL A 51 2.63 8.49 12.57
CA VAL A 51 2.45 9.95 12.55
C VAL A 51 1.62 10.41 13.74
N ARG A 52 0.57 9.66 14.12
CA ARG A 52 -0.22 9.96 15.31
C ARG A 52 0.60 9.88 16.59
N PHE A 53 1.44 8.85 16.74
CA PHE A 53 2.32 8.79 17.91
C PHE A 53 3.41 9.85 17.85
N TRP A 54 3.97 10.14 16.67
CA TRP A 54 4.97 11.18 16.48
C TRP A 54 4.46 12.57 16.87
N SER A 55 3.21 12.91 16.55
CA SER A 55 2.62 14.20 16.90
C SER A 55 2.43 14.41 18.41
N GLU A 56 2.38 13.34 19.22
CA GLU A 56 2.42 13.46 20.69
C GLU A 56 3.79 13.97 21.19
N TYR A 57 4.88 13.65 20.49
CA TYR A 57 6.25 13.97 20.90
C TYR A 57 6.83 15.20 20.19
N ASP A 58 6.34 15.55 19.00
CA ASP A 58 6.72 16.74 18.23
C ASP A 58 5.50 17.58 17.83
N PRO A 59 4.85 18.26 18.80
CA PRO A 59 3.65 19.06 18.53
C PRO A 59 3.93 20.31 17.68
N GLU A 60 5.19 20.76 17.62
CA GLU A 60 5.63 21.91 16.82
C GLU A 60 6.10 21.51 15.42
N ALA A 61 5.99 20.22 15.05
CA ALA A 61 6.40 19.69 13.75
C ALA A 61 7.85 20.07 13.35
N LYS A 62 8.76 20.09 14.32
CA LYS A 62 10.19 20.41 14.10
C LYS A 62 10.91 19.32 13.32
N GLY A 63 10.31 18.14 13.18
CA GLY A 63 10.88 16.95 12.55
C GLY A 63 11.97 16.28 13.38
N ARG A 64 12.06 16.60 14.68
CA ARG A 64 13.11 16.10 15.59
C ARG A 64 12.56 15.91 17.00
N ILE A 65 12.84 14.76 17.59
CA ILE A 65 12.54 14.45 19.01
C ILE A 65 13.84 14.11 19.75
N LYS A 66 13.84 14.19 21.09
CA LYS A 66 15.04 13.85 21.87
C LYS A 66 15.32 12.36 21.76
N HIS A 67 16.61 11.97 21.80
CA HIS A 67 17.02 10.57 21.68
C HIS A 67 16.34 9.63 22.71
N LEU A 68 16.08 10.13 23.92
CA LEU A 68 15.35 9.37 24.94
C LEU A 68 13.90 9.08 24.52
N ASP A 69 13.25 10.03 23.83
CA ASP A 69 11.85 9.94 23.40
C ASP A 69 11.67 9.00 22.21
N VAL A 70 12.70 8.86 21.36
CA VAL A 70 12.73 7.88 20.26
C VAL A 70 12.56 6.46 20.81
N VAL A 71 13.28 6.10 21.88
CA VAL A 71 13.22 4.76 22.48
C VAL A 71 11.85 4.48 23.08
N THR A 72 11.22 5.49 23.69
CA THR A 72 9.85 5.39 24.23
C THR A 72 8.81 5.26 23.13
N LEU A 73 8.96 5.99 22.03
CA LEU A 73 8.08 5.93 20.86
C LEU A 73 8.15 4.55 20.18
N LEU A 74 9.36 4.04 19.91
CA LEU A 74 9.56 2.72 19.28
C LEU A 74 9.05 1.55 20.13
N ARG A 75 8.98 1.70 21.47
CA ARG A 75 8.34 0.72 22.36
C ARG A 75 6.82 0.74 22.31
N LYS A 76 6.23 1.90 22.00
CA LYS A 76 4.77 2.11 21.96
C LYS A 76 4.17 1.55 20.66
N ILE A 77 4.93 1.62 19.56
CA ILE A 77 4.54 1.14 18.23
C ILE A 77 4.77 -0.37 18.13
N SER A 78 3.77 -1.12 17.66
CA SER A 78 3.86 -2.57 17.38
C SER A 78 4.73 -2.87 16.15
N PRO A 79 5.29 -4.09 16.02
CA PRO A 79 5.86 -4.56 14.75
C PRO A 79 4.82 -4.39 13.63
N PRO A 80 5.19 -3.93 12.41
CA PRO A 80 6.52 -3.89 11.78
C PRO A 80 7.33 -2.58 11.90
N LEU A 81 6.76 -1.48 12.42
CA LEU A 81 7.44 -0.17 12.53
C LEU A 81 8.08 0.09 13.90
N GLY A 82 7.64 -0.62 14.93
CA GLY A 82 8.20 -0.54 16.27
C GLY A 82 8.50 -1.91 16.84
N PHE A 83 8.94 -1.93 18.09
CA PHE A 83 9.37 -3.14 18.78
C PHE A 83 8.22 -3.86 19.52
N GLY A 84 7.10 -3.16 19.76
CA GLY A 84 6.00 -3.68 20.58
C GLY A 84 6.37 -3.88 22.06
N LYS A 85 5.36 -4.18 22.88
CA LYS A 85 5.47 -4.30 24.34
C LYS A 85 6.35 -5.45 24.86
N LEU A 86 6.85 -6.33 23.97
CA LEU A 86 7.58 -7.56 24.34
C LEU A 86 9.09 -7.48 24.07
N CYS A 87 9.63 -6.40 23.51
CA CYS A 87 11.05 -6.37 23.17
C CYS A 87 11.94 -6.18 24.41
N PRO A 88 12.85 -7.15 24.69
CA PRO A 88 13.83 -7.01 25.75
C PRO A 88 14.79 -5.85 25.44
N HIS A 89 15.21 -5.14 26.49
CA HIS A 89 16.07 -3.94 26.47
C HIS A 89 17.31 -4.04 25.56
N ARG A 90 17.77 -5.26 25.27
CA ARG A 90 18.94 -5.56 24.43
C ARG A 90 18.73 -5.40 22.93
N VAL A 91 17.51 -5.49 22.41
CA VAL A 91 17.25 -5.44 20.95
C VAL A 91 17.08 -3.99 20.48
N ALA A 92 16.42 -3.16 21.28
CA ALA A 92 16.18 -1.74 20.97
C ALA A 92 17.46 -0.86 21.02
N CYS A 93 18.50 -1.27 21.74
CA CYS A 93 19.78 -0.55 21.83
C CYS A 93 20.85 -1.05 20.85
N LYS A 94 20.56 -2.05 20.00
CA LYS A 94 21.52 -2.63 19.05
C LYS A 94 21.28 -2.22 17.59
N SER A 95 20.23 -1.42 17.32
CA SER A 95 19.94 -0.82 16.00
C SER A 95 20.43 0.62 15.94
#